data_AF-A0A957PF44-F1
#
_entry.id   AF-A0A957PF44-F1
#
_cell.length_a   1.000
_cell.length_b   1.000
_cell.length_c   1.000
_cell.angle_alpha   90.00
_cell.angle_beta   90.00
_cell.angle_gamma   90.00
#
_symmetry.space_group_name_H-M   'P 1'
#
loop_
_entity.id
_entity.type
_entity.pdbx_description
1 polymer ?
#
loop_
_entity_poly.entity_id
_entity_poly.type
_entity_poly.pdbx_seq_one_letter_code
_entity_poly.pdbx_strand_id
1 'polypeptide(L)'
;MIEKVHKQVVHWGRFVWLAALFSAMLAACTNGGSIGPRPAQDLITVVEAYLQKYQPGPLPRLFQTTYLYDRNGTLIAEYFPEGRRTWAPIARISPYLLQATIAAEDSSFYANPGVDPRRIVAAVVRNIESGEVTSGASTITMQLARNLFLGAEDRYNTSIDRKLLEAGVAQELTDLFSKDEILEMYLNLLNYGSLAYGPEAAAQVYFWQVRCRFDPS
;
A
#
# COMPACT_ATOMS: atom_id res chain seq x y z
N MET A 1 38.08 -16.30 28.50
CA MET A 1 38.59 -16.02 27.13
C MET A 1 37.66 -16.52 26.03
N ILE A 2 36.85 -17.57 26.26
CA ILE A 2 35.91 -18.16 25.30
C ILE A 2 34.64 -17.31 25.08
N GLU A 3 34.21 -16.53 26.07
CA GLU A 3 32.99 -15.71 25.99
C GLU A 3 33.12 -14.46 25.09
N LYS A 4 34.34 -13.94 24.91
CA LYS A 4 34.62 -12.80 24.00
C LYS A 4 34.64 -13.21 22.52
N VAL A 5 35.00 -14.45 22.21
CA VAL A 5 35.02 -14.98 20.84
C VAL A 5 33.59 -15.25 20.33
N HIS A 6 32.69 -15.68 21.22
CA HIS A 6 31.28 -15.95 20.87
C HIS A 6 30.50 -14.67 20.49
N LYS A 7 30.76 -13.54 21.17
CA LYS A 7 30.13 -12.25 20.82
C LYS A 7 30.66 -11.64 19.51
N GLN A 8 31.91 -11.92 19.12
CA GLN A 8 32.47 -11.44 17.85
C GLN A 8 31.95 -12.21 16.63
N VAL A 9 31.74 -13.53 16.75
CA VAL A 9 31.23 -14.37 15.64
C VAL A 9 29.76 -14.07 15.33
N VAL A 10 28.94 -13.74 16.34
CA VAL A 10 27.53 -13.32 16.15
C VAL A 10 27.42 -11.95 15.47
N HIS A 11 28.38 -11.05 15.69
CA HIS A 11 28.41 -9.74 15.02
C HIS A 11 28.81 -9.82 13.54
N TRP A 12 29.72 -10.73 13.17
CA TRP A 12 30.15 -10.92 11.79
C TRP A 12 29.15 -11.71 10.94
N GLY A 13 28.42 -12.66 11.55
CA GLY A 13 27.33 -13.36 10.88
C GLY A 13 26.22 -12.42 10.39
N ARG A 14 25.91 -11.34 11.13
CA ARG A 14 24.89 -10.33 10.78
C ARG A 14 25.37 -9.34 9.71
N PHE A 15 26.68 -9.15 9.56
CA PHE A 15 27.28 -8.23 8.58
C PHE A 15 27.29 -8.81 7.15
N VAL A 16 27.47 -10.13 7.01
CA VAL A 16 27.46 -10.80 5.70
C VAL A 16 26.07 -10.79 5.05
N TRP A 17 24.99 -10.80 5.85
CA TRP A 17 23.61 -10.65 5.36
C TRP A 17 23.27 -9.24 4.85
N LEU A 18 23.98 -8.20 5.30
CA LEU A 18 23.71 -6.80 4.95
C LEU A 18 24.27 -6.40 3.57
N ALA A 19 25.42 -6.98 3.17
CA ALA A 19 25.95 -6.80 1.81
C ALA A 19 25.17 -7.61 0.77
N ALA A 20 24.64 -8.78 1.16
CA ALA A 20 23.79 -9.59 0.31
C ALA A 20 22.46 -8.89 -0.05
N LEU A 21 21.91 -8.05 0.84
CA LEU A 21 20.71 -7.24 0.55
C LEU A 21 20.94 -6.20 -0.56
N PHE A 22 22.15 -5.62 -0.65
CA PHE A 22 22.47 -4.63 -1.67
C PHE A 22 22.71 -5.29 -3.04
N SER A 23 23.37 -6.45 -3.07
CA SER A 23 23.59 -7.22 -4.31
C SER A 23 22.33 -7.97 -4.78
N ALA A 24 21.46 -8.41 -3.88
CA ALA A 24 20.20 -9.08 -4.23
C ALA A 24 19.14 -8.11 -4.76
N MET A 25 19.13 -6.83 -4.35
CA MET A 25 18.21 -5.83 -4.91
C MET A 25 18.50 -5.53 -6.39
N LEU A 26 19.76 -5.62 -6.82
CA LEU A 26 20.13 -5.47 -8.24
C LEU A 26 19.89 -6.76 -9.05
N ALA A 27 19.95 -7.93 -8.42
CA ALA A 27 19.77 -9.23 -9.09
C ALA A 27 18.32 -9.76 -9.10
N ALA A 28 17.44 -9.26 -8.22
CA ALA A 28 16.03 -9.66 -8.19
C ALA A 28 15.19 -9.08 -9.34
N CYS A 29 15.77 -8.20 -10.17
CA CYS A 29 15.11 -7.54 -11.31
C CYS A 29 14.68 -8.49 -12.45
N THR A 30 14.98 -9.79 -12.40
CA THR A 30 14.71 -10.71 -13.54
C THR A 30 13.79 -11.89 -13.24
N ASN A 31 13.38 -12.13 -11.98
CA ASN A 31 12.62 -13.35 -11.63
C ASN A 31 11.18 -13.10 -11.15
N GLY A 32 10.77 -11.85 -10.92
CA GLY A 32 9.36 -11.49 -10.82
C GLY A 32 8.80 -11.31 -12.23
N GLY A 33 7.90 -12.18 -12.68
CA GLY A 33 7.29 -12.04 -14.00
C GLY A 33 6.64 -10.65 -14.14
N SER A 34 6.91 -9.97 -15.26
CA SER A 34 6.41 -8.61 -15.49
C SER A 34 4.90 -8.52 -15.31
N ILE A 35 4.44 -7.40 -14.73
CA ILE A 35 3.00 -7.15 -14.52
C ILE A 35 2.23 -6.91 -15.83
N GLY A 36 2.97 -6.75 -16.93
CA GLY A 36 2.44 -6.58 -18.28
C GLY A 36 2.23 -5.10 -18.64
N PRO A 37 1.81 -4.80 -19.88
CA PRO A 37 1.57 -3.44 -20.31
C PRO A 37 0.40 -2.82 -19.52
N ARG A 38 0.45 -1.49 -19.38
CA ARG A 38 -0.64 -0.71 -18.77
C ARG A 38 -1.96 -0.93 -19.55
N PRO A 39 -3.06 -1.32 -18.89
CA PRO A 39 -4.37 -1.36 -19.53
C PRO A 39 -4.83 0.06 -19.92
N ALA A 40 -5.41 0.22 -21.12
CA ALA A 40 -5.96 1.49 -21.61
C ALA A 40 -7.36 1.77 -21.03
N GLN A 41 -7.47 1.78 -19.70
CA GLN A 41 -8.71 1.93 -18.96
C GLN A 41 -8.52 2.93 -17.82
N ASP A 42 -9.63 3.34 -17.19
CA ASP A 42 -9.58 4.11 -15.95
C ASP A 42 -8.90 3.33 -14.80
N LEU A 43 -8.43 4.05 -13.78
CA LEU A 43 -7.65 3.47 -12.70
C LEU A 43 -8.43 2.46 -11.86
N ILE A 44 -9.76 2.65 -11.70
CA ILE A 44 -10.58 1.71 -10.93
C ILE A 44 -10.63 0.35 -11.64
N THR A 45 -10.75 0.34 -12.97
CA THR A 45 -10.75 -0.89 -13.77
C THR A 45 -9.36 -1.53 -13.84
N VAL A 46 -8.29 -0.73 -13.91
CA VAL A 46 -6.90 -1.23 -13.82
C VAL A 46 -6.67 -1.96 -12.49
N VAL A 47 -7.10 -1.35 -11.38
CA VAL A 47 -6.97 -1.95 -10.05
C VAL A 47 -7.78 -3.25 -9.95
N GLU A 48 -9.03 -3.25 -10.42
CA GLU A 48 -9.86 -4.46 -10.46
C GLU A 48 -9.16 -5.59 -11.24
N ALA A 49 -8.62 -5.29 -12.42
CA ALA A 49 -7.93 -6.26 -13.25
C ALA A 49 -6.68 -6.85 -12.56
N TYR A 50 -5.88 -6.02 -11.89
CA TYR A 50 -4.73 -6.51 -11.12
C TYR A 50 -5.18 -7.36 -9.93
N LEU A 51 -6.17 -6.92 -9.16
CA LEU A 51 -6.71 -7.70 -8.04
C LEU A 51 -7.25 -9.05 -8.52
N GLN A 52 -8.00 -9.08 -9.63
CA GLN A 52 -8.52 -10.31 -10.20
C GLN A 52 -7.41 -11.28 -10.64
N LYS A 53 -6.34 -10.76 -11.24
CA LYS A 53 -5.23 -11.57 -11.76
C LYS A 53 -4.37 -12.16 -10.65
N TYR A 54 -4.03 -11.37 -9.62
CA TYR A 54 -3.04 -11.75 -8.61
C TYR A 54 -3.66 -12.18 -7.28
N GLN A 55 -4.94 -11.89 -7.07
CA GLN A 55 -5.67 -12.27 -5.87
C GLN A 55 -7.06 -12.80 -6.27
N PRO A 56 -7.16 -14.02 -6.83
CA PRO A 56 -8.44 -14.53 -7.30
C PRO A 56 -9.46 -14.70 -6.15
N GLY A 57 -10.73 -14.48 -6.46
CA GLY A 57 -11.87 -14.74 -5.57
C GLY A 57 -13.16 -14.17 -6.17
N PRO A 58 -14.25 -14.04 -5.38
CA PRO A 58 -15.52 -13.53 -5.89
C PRO A 58 -15.38 -12.16 -6.54
N LEU A 59 -16.15 -11.93 -7.60
CA LEU A 59 -16.16 -10.67 -8.34
C LEU A 59 -17.36 -9.80 -7.91
N PRO A 60 -17.21 -8.46 -7.90
CA PRO A 60 -15.97 -7.70 -8.15
C PRO A 60 -14.99 -7.77 -6.97
N ARG A 61 -13.68 -7.73 -7.23
CA ARG A 61 -12.62 -7.74 -6.21
C ARG A 61 -12.50 -6.41 -5.47
N LEU A 62 -12.70 -5.33 -6.20
CA LEU A 62 -12.76 -3.97 -5.72
C LEU A 62 -14.23 -3.60 -5.51
N PHE A 63 -14.78 -4.04 -4.38
CA PHE A 63 -16.14 -3.66 -4.00
C PHE A 63 -16.29 -2.13 -3.94
N GLN A 64 -17.50 -1.66 -4.20
CA GLN A 64 -17.94 -0.27 -4.02
C GLN A 64 -19.23 -0.27 -3.20
N THR A 65 -19.47 0.79 -2.44
CA THR A 65 -20.73 0.98 -1.73
C THR A 65 -21.85 1.29 -2.72
N THR A 66 -22.96 0.58 -2.60
CA THR A 66 -24.17 0.87 -3.39
C THR A 66 -25.04 1.84 -2.59
N TYR A 67 -25.35 2.98 -3.19
CA TYR A 67 -26.24 3.99 -2.62
C TYR A 67 -27.59 3.95 -3.35
N LEU A 68 -28.68 3.87 -2.60
CA LEU A 68 -30.03 3.87 -3.12
C LEU A 68 -30.69 5.23 -2.81
N TYR A 69 -31.10 5.96 -3.84
CA TYR A 69 -31.71 7.28 -3.71
C TYR A 69 -33.19 7.26 -4.11
N ASP A 70 -33.98 8.16 -3.55
CA ASP A 70 -35.35 8.41 -4.01
C ASP A 70 -35.34 9.23 -5.32
N ARG A 71 -36.54 9.43 -5.91
CA ARG A 71 -36.70 10.23 -7.14
C ARG A 71 -36.27 11.70 -7.00
N ASN A 72 -36.08 12.18 -5.77
CA ASN A 72 -35.67 13.54 -5.46
C ASN A 72 -34.16 13.63 -5.12
N GLY A 73 -33.42 12.52 -5.16
CA GLY A 73 -32.00 12.46 -4.80
C GLY A 73 -31.73 12.32 -3.31
N THR A 74 -32.74 12.03 -2.49
CA THR A 74 -32.58 11.75 -1.06
C THR A 74 -32.06 10.34 -0.85
N LEU A 75 -30.98 10.17 -0.10
CA LEU A 75 -30.44 8.85 0.22
C LEU A 75 -31.44 8.05 1.06
N ILE A 76 -31.87 6.90 0.56
CA ILE A 76 -32.78 5.96 1.23
C ILE A 76 -31.99 4.92 2.01
N ALA A 77 -30.99 4.31 1.37
CA ALA A 77 -30.25 3.18 1.94
C ALA A 77 -28.84 3.06 1.35
N GLU A 78 -27.95 2.46 2.14
CA GLU A 78 -26.62 2.02 1.72
C GLU A 78 -26.54 0.50 1.80
N TYR A 79 -25.89 -0.12 0.82
CA TYR A 79 -25.56 -1.54 0.86
C TYR A 79 -24.04 -1.72 0.71
N PHE A 80 -23.44 -2.38 1.72
CA PHE A 80 -22.02 -2.67 1.76
C PHE A 80 -21.72 -3.99 2.49
N PRO A 81 -21.44 -5.10 1.77
CA PRO A 81 -21.21 -6.40 2.41
C PRO A 81 -19.79 -6.54 3.01
N GLU A 82 -18.79 -5.86 2.43
CA GLU A 82 -17.37 -6.05 2.75
C GLU A 82 -16.71 -4.82 3.41
N GLY A 83 -17.44 -3.70 3.44
CA GLY A 83 -16.96 -2.41 3.91
C GLY A 83 -17.44 -1.27 3.02
N ARG A 84 -17.13 -0.04 3.43
CA ARG A 84 -17.48 1.15 2.66
C ARG A 84 -16.33 1.56 1.74
N ARG A 85 -16.62 1.76 0.46
CA ARG A 85 -15.69 2.35 -0.50
C ARG A 85 -16.44 3.20 -1.50
N THR A 86 -15.91 4.38 -1.77
CA THR A 86 -16.30 5.18 -2.92
C THR A 86 -15.03 5.70 -3.55
N TRP A 87 -14.77 5.32 -4.80
CA TRP A 87 -13.56 5.77 -5.49
C TRP A 87 -13.55 7.30 -5.69
N ALA A 88 -12.48 7.94 -5.25
CA ALA A 88 -12.24 9.36 -5.43
C ALA A 88 -11.05 9.58 -6.37
N PRO A 89 -11.27 10.18 -7.55
CA PRO A 89 -10.19 10.72 -8.38
C PRO A 89 -9.32 11.67 -7.57
N ILE A 90 -8.00 11.69 -7.81
CA ILE A 90 -7.04 12.48 -7.04
C ILE A 90 -7.37 13.97 -7.02
N ALA A 91 -7.93 14.49 -8.11
CA ALA A 91 -8.39 15.88 -8.22
C ALA A 91 -9.53 16.24 -7.25
N ARG A 92 -10.26 15.25 -6.73
CA ARG A 92 -11.30 15.44 -5.69
C ARG A 92 -10.76 15.19 -4.27
N ILE A 93 -9.54 14.69 -4.14
CA ILE A 93 -8.92 14.45 -2.83
C ILE A 93 -8.30 15.75 -2.33
N SER A 94 -8.54 16.09 -1.06
CA SER A 94 -7.98 17.28 -0.44
C SER A 94 -6.45 17.32 -0.57
N PRO A 95 -5.84 18.43 -1.03
CA PRO A 95 -4.39 18.54 -1.15
C PRO A 95 -3.69 18.41 0.21
N TYR A 96 -4.36 18.75 1.30
CA TYR A 96 -3.83 18.55 2.66
C TYR A 96 -3.71 17.07 3.02
N LEU A 97 -4.66 16.23 2.58
CA LEU A 97 -4.58 14.79 2.80
C LEU A 97 -3.42 14.20 1.98
N LEU A 98 -3.29 14.60 0.71
CA LEU A 98 -2.18 14.15 -0.15
C LEU A 98 -0.83 14.47 0.50
N GLN A 99 -0.64 15.72 0.92
CA GLN A 99 0.60 16.17 1.57
C GLN A 99 0.86 15.47 2.90
N ALA A 100 -0.17 15.30 3.73
CA ALA A 100 -0.04 14.61 5.02
C ALA A 100 0.35 13.14 4.84
N THR A 101 -0.29 12.43 3.90
CA THR A 101 0.06 11.03 3.58
C THR A 101 1.49 10.93 3.07
N ILE A 102 1.90 11.79 2.13
CA ILE A 102 3.28 11.79 1.61
C ILE A 102 4.28 12.07 2.73
N ALA A 103 4.03 13.09 3.55
CA ALA A 103 4.94 13.45 4.64
C ALA A 103 5.10 12.32 5.68
N ALA A 104 4.00 11.63 6.00
CA ALA A 104 4.00 10.55 6.99
C ALA A 104 4.57 9.23 6.44
N GLU A 105 4.19 8.85 5.22
CA GLU A 105 4.47 7.51 4.67
C GLU A 105 5.70 7.48 3.77
N ASP A 106 5.93 8.52 2.96
CA ASP A 106 6.98 8.55 1.94
C ASP A 106 7.36 9.96 1.49
N SER A 107 8.13 10.67 2.31
CA SER A 107 8.53 12.07 2.04
C SER A 107 9.28 12.29 0.72
N SER A 108 9.87 11.25 0.13
CA SER A 108 10.56 11.31 -1.16
C SER A 108 9.69 10.88 -2.35
N PHE A 109 8.39 10.63 -2.14
CA PHE A 109 7.48 9.96 -3.07
C PHE A 109 7.60 10.45 -4.52
N TYR A 110 7.54 11.77 -4.73
CA TYR A 110 7.59 12.35 -6.08
C TYR A 110 8.97 12.25 -6.76
N ALA A 111 10.03 12.03 -6.00
CA ALA A 111 11.40 11.96 -6.51
C ALA A 111 11.95 10.53 -6.59
N ASN A 112 11.43 9.59 -5.81
CA ASN A 112 11.95 8.23 -5.78
C ASN A 112 11.46 7.38 -6.98
N PRO A 113 12.22 6.38 -7.44
CA PRO A 113 11.83 5.48 -8.53
C PRO A 113 10.93 4.32 -8.06
N GLY A 114 10.04 4.57 -7.08
CA GLY A 114 9.19 3.55 -6.48
C GLY A 114 9.83 2.81 -5.30
N VAL A 115 11.15 2.88 -5.14
CA VAL A 115 11.91 2.43 -3.97
C VAL A 115 12.84 3.55 -3.52
N ASP A 116 13.05 3.70 -2.22
CA ASP A 116 13.97 4.69 -1.66
C ASP A 116 15.17 4.02 -0.96
N PRO A 117 16.33 3.92 -1.65
CA PRO A 117 17.55 3.35 -1.06
C PRO A 117 18.03 4.11 0.17
N ARG A 118 17.82 5.44 0.24
CA ARG A 118 18.23 6.26 1.40
C ARG A 118 17.41 5.88 2.62
N ARG A 119 16.09 5.68 2.46
CA ARG A 119 15.22 5.21 3.54
C ARG A 119 15.56 3.79 3.99
N ILE A 120 15.91 2.90 3.07
CA ILE A 120 16.34 1.53 3.40
C ILE A 120 17.61 1.58 4.25
N VAL A 121 18.64 2.30 3.80
CA VAL A 121 19.90 2.45 4.56
C VAL A 121 19.65 3.08 5.92
N ALA A 122 18.87 4.16 5.99
CA ALA A 122 18.55 4.83 7.25
C ALA A 122 17.76 3.92 8.22
N ALA A 123 16.85 3.08 7.70
CA ALA A 123 16.12 2.12 8.51
C ALA A 123 17.04 1.00 9.03
N VAL A 124 17.98 0.53 8.22
CA VAL A 124 18.99 -0.45 8.65
C VAL A 124 19.84 0.11 9.79
N VAL A 125 20.34 1.35 9.66
CA VAL A 125 21.13 2.00 10.72
C VAL A 125 20.32 2.12 12.00
N ARG A 126 19.08 2.64 11.94
CA ARG A 126 18.21 2.75 13.12
C ARG A 126 17.92 1.41 13.77
N ASN A 127 17.69 0.35 12.99
CA ASN A 127 17.43 -0.98 13.53
C ASN A 127 18.66 -1.59 14.23
N ILE A 128 19.86 -1.25 13.78
CA ILE A 128 21.11 -1.63 14.45
C ILE A 128 21.25 -0.89 15.78
N GLU A 129 20.92 0.40 15.81
CA GLU A 129 21.01 1.25 17.00
C GLU A 129 19.94 0.91 18.05
N SER A 130 18.69 0.65 17.63
CA SER A 130 17.58 0.32 18.53
C SER A 130 17.54 -1.15 18.94
N GLY A 131 18.21 -2.03 18.20
CA GLY A 131 18.12 -3.49 18.38
C GLY A 131 16.79 -4.09 17.92
N GLU A 132 15.87 -3.27 17.38
CA GLU A 132 14.54 -3.68 16.94
C GLU A 132 14.36 -3.45 15.44
N VAL A 133 13.61 -4.33 14.78
CA VAL A 133 13.29 -4.17 13.35
C VAL A 133 12.09 -3.23 13.21
N THR A 134 12.35 -2.01 12.74
CA THR A 134 11.29 -1.02 12.45
C THR A 134 10.75 -1.17 11.02
N SER A 135 9.46 -0.89 10.82
CA SER A 135 8.73 -1.05 9.55
C SER A 135 8.84 0.14 8.58
N GLY A 136 9.63 1.18 8.88
CA GLY A 136 9.58 2.47 8.17
C GLY A 136 10.33 2.60 6.84
N ALA A 137 10.78 1.50 6.23
CA ALA A 137 11.59 1.53 5.00
C ALA A 137 10.75 1.50 3.70
N SER A 138 9.49 1.08 3.75
CA SER A 138 8.65 0.92 2.55
C SER A 138 8.16 2.26 2.01
N THR A 139 8.25 2.45 0.70
CA THR A 139 7.66 3.58 -0.05
C THR A 139 6.17 3.36 -0.28
N ILE A 140 5.43 4.41 -0.64
CA ILE A 140 4.01 4.31 -1.02
C ILE A 140 3.83 3.31 -2.17
N THR A 141 4.71 3.32 -3.19
CA THR A 141 4.61 2.41 -4.33
C THR A 141 4.85 0.95 -3.93
N MET A 142 5.78 0.65 -3.01
CA MET A 142 5.95 -0.71 -2.47
C MET A 142 4.73 -1.17 -1.68
N GLN A 143 4.13 -0.27 -0.88
CA GLN A 143 2.90 -0.57 -0.16
C GLN A 143 1.72 -0.83 -1.12
N LEU A 144 1.63 -0.08 -2.23
CA LEU A 144 0.66 -0.32 -3.29
C LEU A 144 0.90 -1.68 -3.96
N ALA A 145 2.15 -2.00 -4.32
CA ALA A 145 2.53 -3.29 -4.89
C ALA A 145 2.10 -4.45 -3.98
N ARG A 146 2.33 -4.33 -2.67
CA ARG A 146 1.86 -5.30 -1.68
C ARG A 146 0.34 -5.46 -1.70
N ASN A 147 -0.40 -4.36 -1.78
CA ASN A 147 -1.86 -4.39 -1.73
C ASN A 147 -2.49 -4.97 -3.01
N LEU A 148 -1.86 -4.77 -4.17
CA LEU A 148 -2.36 -5.24 -5.47
C LEU A 148 -1.94 -6.66 -5.82
N PHE A 149 -0.70 -7.05 -5.49
CA PHE A 149 -0.10 -8.27 -6.06
C PHE A 149 0.11 -9.40 -5.04
N LEU A 150 0.02 -9.10 -3.73
CA LEU A 150 0.20 -10.11 -2.70
C LEU A 150 -1.14 -10.49 -2.07
N GLY A 151 -1.46 -11.78 -2.14
CA GLY A 151 -2.62 -12.40 -1.49
C GLY A 151 -2.58 -12.27 0.04
N ALA A 152 -3.70 -12.51 0.70
CA ALA A 152 -3.84 -12.30 2.15
C ALA A 152 -2.84 -13.12 2.99
N GLU A 153 -2.47 -14.32 2.54
CA GLU A 153 -1.53 -15.21 3.23
C GLU A 153 -0.09 -14.69 3.18
N ASP A 154 0.32 -14.10 2.06
CA ASP A 154 1.68 -13.58 1.86
C ASP A 154 1.82 -12.11 2.28
N ARG A 155 0.72 -11.35 2.36
CA ARG A 155 0.74 -9.92 2.66
C ARG A 155 1.37 -9.60 4.02
N TYR A 156 1.16 -10.47 5.01
CA TYR A 156 1.64 -10.31 6.40
C TYR A 156 2.95 -11.06 6.69
N ASN A 157 3.44 -11.86 5.75
CA ASN A 157 4.73 -12.52 5.88
C ASN A 157 5.85 -11.46 5.84
N THR A 158 6.80 -11.46 6.77
CA THR A 158 7.90 -10.45 6.78
C THR A 158 9.15 -10.94 6.04
N SER A 159 9.01 -11.93 5.15
CA SER A 159 10.12 -12.48 4.37
C SER A 159 10.82 -11.42 3.51
N ILE A 160 12.13 -11.59 3.36
CA ILE A 160 12.97 -10.73 2.50
C ILE A 160 12.55 -10.90 1.03
N ASP A 161 12.25 -12.13 0.61
CA ASP A 161 11.83 -12.46 -0.76
C ASP A 161 10.58 -11.67 -1.18
N ARG A 162 9.60 -11.56 -0.27
CA ARG A 162 8.41 -10.74 -0.51
C ARG A 162 8.75 -9.26 -0.65
N LYS A 163 9.64 -8.72 0.19
CA LYS A 163 10.07 -7.31 0.06
C LYS A 163 10.82 -7.05 -1.26
N LEU A 164 11.58 -8.03 -1.74
CA LEU A 164 12.23 -7.95 -3.06
C LEU A 164 11.20 -7.97 -4.18
N LEU A 165 10.16 -8.81 -4.08
CA LEU A 165 9.04 -8.82 -5.01
C LEU A 165 8.28 -7.48 -5.02
N GLU A 166 7.98 -6.91 -3.84
CA GLU A 166 7.37 -5.57 -3.73
C GLU A 166 8.24 -4.50 -4.38
N ALA A 167 9.56 -4.54 -4.17
CA ALA A 167 10.49 -3.58 -4.75
C ALA A 167 10.57 -3.68 -6.28
N GLY A 168 10.54 -4.91 -6.83
CA GLY A 168 10.50 -5.13 -8.28
C GLY A 168 9.20 -4.63 -8.90
N VAL A 169 8.06 -5.05 -8.34
CA VAL A 169 6.74 -4.60 -8.81
C VAL A 169 6.55 -3.09 -8.64
N ALA A 170 7.10 -2.48 -7.59
CA ALA A 170 7.03 -1.04 -7.39
C ALA A 170 7.78 -0.25 -8.47
N GLN A 171 8.89 -0.78 -8.99
CA GLN A 171 9.59 -0.18 -10.12
C GLN A 171 8.74 -0.28 -11.39
N GLU A 172 8.20 -1.46 -11.70
CA GLU A 172 7.30 -1.62 -12.86
C GLU A 172 6.07 -0.71 -12.77
N LEU A 173 5.46 -0.57 -11.60
CA LEU A 173 4.35 0.38 -11.39
C LEU A 173 4.78 1.83 -11.66
N THR A 174 6.01 2.21 -11.29
CA THR A 174 6.54 3.56 -11.52
C THR A 174 6.81 3.83 -13.01
N ASP A 175 7.16 2.79 -13.78
CA ASP A 175 7.35 2.90 -15.23
C ASP A 175 6.02 3.00 -15.98
N LEU A 176 4.95 2.38 -15.47
CA LEU A 176 3.64 2.32 -16.12
C LEU A 176 2.69 3.45 -15.72
N PHE A 177 2.81 3.97 -14.51
CA PHE A 177 1.87 4.94 -13.94
C PHE A 177 2.60 6.18 -13.43
N SER A 178 1.97 7.34 -13.64
CA SER A 178 2.44 8.58 -13.04
C SER A 178 2.32 8.54 -11.51
N LYS A 179 3.09 9.39 -10.82
CA LYS A 179 3.05 9.49 -9.36
C LYS A 179 1.65 9.81 -8.82
N ASP A 180 0.89 10.64 -9.51
CA ASP A 180 -0.47 10.98 -9.11
C ASP A 180 -1.42 9.79 -9.24
N GLU A 181 -1.28 8.98 -10.29
CA GLU A 181 -2.08 7.76 -10.47
C GLU A 181 -1.74 6.69 -9.42
N ILE A 182 -0.45 6.54 -9.10
CA ILE A 182 0.02 5.65 -8.02
C ILE A 182 -0.57 6.10 -6.68
N LEU A 183 -0.54 7.40 -6.40
CA LEU A 183 -1.07 7.95 -5.16
C LEU A 183 -2.60 7.80 -5.09
N GLU A 184 -3.31 8.02 -6.20
CA GLU A 184 -4.75 7.79 -6.29
C GLU A 184 -5.11 6.35 -5.98
N MET A 185 -4.46 5.38 -6.65
CA MET A 185 -4.69 3.96 -6.41
C MET A 185 -4.37 3.57 -4.96
N TYR A 186 -3.25 4.05 -4.43
CA TYR A 186 -2.85 3.80 -3.05
C TYR A 186 -3.90 4.30 -2.05
N LEU A 187 -4.30 5.56 -2.16
CA LEU A 187 -5.24 6.18 -1.23
C LEU A 187 -6.61 5.50 -1.26
N ASN A 188 -7.11 5.12 -2.44
CA ASN A 188 -8.41 4.46 -2.59
C ASN A 188 -8.42 2.99 -2.13
N LEU A 189 -7.27 2.33 -2.12
CA LEU A 189 -7.12 0.97 -1.59
C LEU A 189 -6.89 0.94 -0.08
N LEU A 190 -6.37 2.02 0.50
CA LEU A 190 -6.06 2.12 1.92
C LEU A 190 -7.32 2.02 2.78
N ASN A 191 -7.25 1.21 3.85
CA ASN A 191 -8.27 1.15 4.90
C ASN A 191 -7.92 2.18 5.98
N TYR A 192 -8.82 3.12 6.23
CA TYR A 192 -8.66 4.19 7.23
C TYR A 192 -9.22 3.81 8.62
N GLY A 193 -9.62 2.55 8.81
CA GLY A 193 -10.33 2.08 9.99
C GLY A 193 -11.83 1.97 9.75
N SER A 194 -12.54 1.29 10.65
CA SER A 194 -14.01 1.12 10.59
C SER A 194 -14.54 0.58 9.25
N LEU A 195 -13.75 -0.25 8.57
CA LEU A 195 -14.03 -0.76 7.22
C LEU A 195 -14.27 0.35 6.17
N ALA A 196 -13.73 1.55 6.38
CA ALA A 196 -13.75 2.64 5.41
C ALA A 196 -12.49 2.59 4.53
N TYR A 197 -12.67 2.26 3.26
CA TYR A 197 -11.60 2.17 2.28
C TYR A 197 -11.66 3.36 1.34
N GLY A 198 -10.54 4.06 1.22
CA GLY A 198 -10.48 5.30 0.49
C GLY A 198 -10.88 6.52 1.30
N PRO A 199 -10.41 7.71 0.87
CA PRO A 199 -10.61 8.95 1.62
C PRO A 199 -12.08 9.39 1.67
N GLU A 200 -12.85 9.12 0.62
CA GLU A 200 -14.28 9.47 0.56
C GLU A 200 -15.09 8.69 1.59
N ALA A 201 -14.91 7.37 1.65
CA ALA A 201 -15.57 6.53 2.64
C ALA A 201 -15.13 6.90 4.07
N ALA A 202 -13.84 7.19 4.27
CA ALA A 202 -13.34 7.64 5.56
C ALA A 202 -13.98 8.97 6.00
N ALA A 203 -14.08 9.93 5.07
CA ALA A 203 -14.73 11.19 5.35
C ALA A 203 -16.21 11.01 5.74
N GLN A 204 -16.91 10.11 5.05
CA GLN A 204 -18.28 9.75 5.35
C GLN A 204 -18.43 9.12 6.73
N VAL A 205 -17.56 8.17 7.07
CA VAL A 205 -17.63 7.46 8.35
C VAL A 205 -17.29 8.36 9.54
N TYR A 206 -16.28 9.21 9.42
CA TYR A 206 -15.74 9.95 10.57
C TYR A 206 -16.29 11.38 10.70
N PHE A 207 -16.62 12.05 9.60
CA PHE A 207 -17.01 13.47 9.62
C PHE A 207 -18.46 13.70 9.20
N TRP A 208 -19.04 12.83 8.37
CA TRP A 208 -20.48 12.84 8.10
C TRP A 208 -21.20 11.84 9.00
N GLN A 209 -21.42 12.24 10.26
CA GLN A 209 -22.49 11.62 11.05
C GLN A 209 -23.82 11.79 10.30
N VAL A 210 -24.28 10.76 9.58
CA VAL A 210 -25.72 10.57 9.41
C VAL A 210 -26.22 10.24 10.82
N ARG A 211 -26.64 11.27 11.56
CA ARG A 211 -27.47 11.09 12.74
C ARG A 211 -28.79 10.48 12.27
N CYS A 212 -28.84 9.17 12.16
CA CYS A 212 -30.10 8.45 12.30
C CYS A 212 -30.52 8.57 13.77
N ARG A 213 -31.05 9.74 14.15
CA ARG A 213 -31.91 9.84 15.34
C ARG A 213 -33.25 9.25 14.92
N PHE A 214 -33.40 7.95 15.09
CA PHE A 214 -34.72 7.39 15.33
C PHE A 214 -35.06 7.80 16.76
N ASP A 215 -35.91 8.82 16.90
CA ASP A 215 -36.64 9.07 18.14
C ASP A 215 -38.00 8.38 17.99
N PRO A 216 -38.20 7.20 18.61
CA PRO A 216 -39.53 6.66 18.76
C PRO A 216 -40.16 7.31 20.00
N SER A 217 -40.76 8.48 19.81
CA SER A 217 -41.76 9.04 20.73
C SER A 217 -42.98 9.54 19.99
#